data_AF-A0A7K2KU24-F1
#
_entry.id   AF-A0A7K2KU24-F1
#
_cell.length_a   1.000
_cell.length_b   1.000
_cell.length_c   1.000
_cell.angle_alpha   90.00
_cell.angle_beta   90.00
_cell.angle_gamma   90.00
#
_symmetry.space_group_name_H-M   'P 1'
#
loop_
_entity.id
_entity.type
_entity.pdbx_description
1 polymer ?
#
loop_
_entity_poly.entity_id
_entity_poly.type
_entity_poly.pdbx_seq_one_letter_code
_entity_poly.pdbx_strand_id
1 'polypeptide(L)'
;MMRAQADTHPGDDWILHALSKLCFDQGRPADGLAHLDALAARRGGEDGWDLFWMRLPLIAACSGADAAVERARAHPEGNTWYAAEHMAHLLAGAGRIEEAVTVLHQHDRGDNHDLAGYLIDLGHIEEALAILLHRSPPPPLVPTTHLWSDEPPF
;
A
#
# COMPACT_ATOMS: atom_id res chain seq x y z
N MET A 1 -18.67 17.92 5.50
CA MET A 1 -19.48 16.68 5.55
C MET A 1 -18.61 15.48 5.95
N MET A 2 -17.51 15.18 5.24
CA MET A 2 -16.62 14.05 5.57
C MET A 2 -15.99 14.09 6.99
N ARG A 3 -15.63 15.27 7.51
CA ARG A 3 -15.05 15.42 8.86
C ARG A 3 -15.98 14.90 9.97
N ALA A 4 -17.24 15.31 9.95
CA ALA A 4 -18.25 14.85 10.90
C ALA A 4 -18.56 13.34 10.75
N GLN A 5 -18.45 12.82 9.52
CA GLN A 5 -18.66 11.41 9.22
C GLN A 5 -17.58 10.52 9.87
N ALA A 6 -16.31 10.93 9.79
CA ALA A 6 -15.18 10.23 10.39
C ALA A 6 -15.20 10.26 11.93
N ASP A 7 -15.67 11.37 12.51
CA ASP A 7 -15.89 11.48 13.96
C ASP A 7 -17.00 10.53 14.46
N THR A 8 -17.94 10.17 13.58
CA THR A 8 -19.13 9.35 13.91
C THR A 8 -18.89 7.84 13.66
N HIS A 9 -17.97 7.48 12.75
CA HIS A 9 -17.65 6.08 12.41
C HIS A 9 -16.16 5.80 12.59
N PRO A 10 -15.66 5.72 13.83
CA PRO A 10 -14.24 5.47 14.10
C PRO A 10 -13.77 4.10 13.61
N GLY A 11 -14.63 3.15 13.24
CA GLY A 11 -14.20 1.84 12.71
C GLY A 11 -13.92 1.80 11.21
N ASP A 12 -14.20 2.87 10.47
CA ASP A 12 -14.16 2.87 9.02
C ASP A 12 -12.81 3.41 8.51
N ASP A 13 -11.81 2.54 8.52
CA ASP A 13 -10.42 2.83 8.09
C ASP A 13 -10.35 3.46 6.68
N TRP A 14 -11.30 3.13 5.80
CA TRP A 14 -11.42 3.75 4.48
C TRP A 14 -11.77 5.26 4.52
N ILE A 15 -12.55 5.72 5.51
CA ILE A 15 -12.89 7.14 5.70
C ILE A 15 -11.66 7.91 6.17
N LEU A 16 -10.89 7.33 7.09
CA LEU A 16 -9.67 7.94 7.62
C LEU A 16 -8.59 8.04 6.54
N HIS A 17 -8.47 7.01 5.70
CA HIS A 17 -7.61 7.04 4.53
C HIS A 17 -8.04 8.14 3.53
N ALA A 18 -9.33 8.23 3.22
CA ALA A 18 -9.85 9.28 2.33
C ALA A 18 -9.64 10.70 2.90
N LEU A 19 -9.79 10.88 4.20
CA LEU A 19 -9.53 12.15 4.87
C LEU A 19 -8.05 12.52 4.86
N SER A 20 -7.15 11.56 5.11
CA SER A 20 -5.71 11.75 5.03
C SER A 20 -5.33 12.23 3.63
N LYS A 21 -5.79 11.50 2.59
CA LYS A 21 -5.58 11.90 1.20
C LYS A 21 -6.12 13.29 0.89
N LEU A 22 -7.33 13.62 1.35
CA LEU A 22 -7.93 14.94 1.13
C LEU A 22 -7.13 16.06 1.80
N CYS A 23 -6.65 15.85 3.03
CA CYS A 23 -5.83 16.84 3.74
C CYS A 23 -4.48 17.06 3.05
N PHE A 24 -3.88 15.98 2.53
CA PHE A 24 -2.68 16.04 1.72
C PHE A 24 -2.92 16.85 0.43
N ASP A 25 -3.96 16.50 -0.34
CA ASP A 25 -4.29 17.15 -1.62
C ASP A 25 -4.67 18.64 -1.45
N GLN A 26 -5.22 19.03 -0.28
CA GLN A 26 -5.56 20.42 0.04
C GLN A 26 -4.38 21.25 0.57
N GLY A 27 -3.17 20.66 0.67
CA GLY A 27 -2.01 21.34 1.24
C GLY A 27 -2.15 21.63 2.74
N ARG A 28 -2.97 20.83 3.45
CA ARG A 28 -3.23 20.95 4.89
C ARG A 28 -2.85 19.67 5.66
N PRO A 29 -1.62 19.14 5.47
CA PRO A 29 -1.24 17.88 6.07
C PRO A 29 -1.19 17.95 7.61
N ALA A 30 -0.83 19.10 8.18
CA ALA A 30 -0.77 19.30 9.63
C ALA A 30 -2.15 19.16 10.29
N ASP A 31 -3.21 19.67 9.65
CA ASP A 31 -4.57 19.57 10.18
C ASP A 31 -5.09 18.13 10.15
N GLY A 32 -4.78 17.41 9.07
CA GLY A 32 -5.11 15.99 8.95
C GLY A 32 -4.36 15.15 10.00
N LEU A 33 -3.07 15.43 10.20
CA LEU A 33 -2.25 14.73 11.18
C LEU A 33 -2.76 14.98 12.60
N ALA A 34 -3.02 16.24 12.96
CA ALA A 34 -3.56 16.59 14.27
C ALA A 34 -4.92 15.91 14.54
N HIS A 35 -5.74 15.71 13.49
CA HIS A 35 -7.00 14.99 13.62
C HIS A 35 -6.79 13.50 13.89
N LEU A 36 -5.90 12.83 13.15
CA LEU A 36 -5.57 11.42 13.37
C LEU A 36 -4.89 11.21 14.74
N ASP A 37 -4.04 12.15 15.18
CA ASP A 37 -3.41 12.12 16.51
C ASP A 37 -4.46 12.23 17.64
N ALA A 38 -5.46 13.10 17.47
CA ALA A 38 -6.57 13.21 18.42
C ALA A 38 -7.43 11.94 18.44
N LEU A 39 -7.61 11.28 17.30
CA LEU A 39 -8.33 10.01 17.21
C LEU A 39 -7.56 8.86 17.88
N ALA A 40 -6.25 8.77 17.64
CA ALA A 40 -5.34 7.84 18.30
C ALA A 40 -5.40 7.99 19.84
N ALA A 41 -5.30 9.23 20.33
CA ALA A 41 -5.39 9.52 21.76
C ALA A 41 -6.73 9.07 22.37
N ARG A 42 -7.84 9.21 21.64
CA ARG A 42 -9.16 8.73 22.08
C ARG A 42 -9.26 7.20 22.14
N ARG A 43 -8.42 6.46 21.40
CA ARG A 43 -8.38 4.99 21.39
C ARG A 43 -7.41 4.38 22.41
N GLY A 44 -6.76 5.22 23.23
CA GLY A 44 -5.81 4.74 24.24
C GLY A 44 -4.37 4.64 23.77
N GLY A 45 -4.05 5.16 22.58
CA GLY A 45 -2.67 5.32 22.11
C GLY A 45 -1.96 4.05 21.61
N GLU A 46 -2.59 2.88 21.71
CA GLU A 46 -2.18 1.70 20.93
C GLU A 46 -2.69 1.85 19.50
N ASP A 47 -1.91 2.55 18.68
CA ASP A 47 -2.16 2.66 17.26
C ASP A 47 -1.76 1.33 16.61
N GLY A 48 -2.73 0.49 16.26
CA GLY A 48 -2.49 -0.60 15.31
C GLY A 48 -1.97 -0.02 14.00
N TRP A 49 -1.21 -0.82 13.24
CA TRP A 49 -0.61 -0.38 11.98
C TRP A 49 -1.61 0.33 11.05
N ASP A 50 -2.87 -0.12 11.03
CA ASP A 50 -3.97 0.44 10.22
C ASP A 50 -4.14 1.96 10.38
N LEU A 51 -4.18 2.47 11.61
CA LEU A 51 -4.28 3.92 11.83
C LEU A 51 -2.94 4.62 11.57
N PHE A 52 -1.84 3.94 11.92
CA PHE A 52 -0.50 4.50 11.82
C PHE A 52 -0.08 4.74 10.37
N TRP A 53 -0.32 3.81 9.45
CA TRP A 53 0.08 3.96 8.05
C TRP A 53 -0.65 5.12 7.36
N MET A 54 -1.89 5.43 7.74
CA MET A 54 -2.63 6.57 7.21
C MET A 54 -2.03 7.91 7.65
N ARG A 55 -1.31 7.95 8.77
CA ARG A 55 -0.59 9.14 9.26
C ARG A 55 0.72 9.35 8.51
N LEU A 56 1.35 8.29 7.99
CA LEU A 56 2.68 8.38 7.37
C LEU A 56 2.77 9.38 6.21
N PRO A 57 1.84 9.45 5.24
CA PRO A 57 1.89 10.47 4.19
C PRO A 57 1.79 11.90 4.73
N LEU A 58 1.01 12.11 5.80
CA LEU A 58 0.86 13.42 6.43
C LEU A 58 2.12 13.81 7.22
N ILE A 59 2.73 12.85 7.91
CA ILE A 59 4.03 13.01 8.56
C ILE A 59 5.08 13.37 7.51
N ALA A 60 5.12 12.67 6.38
CA ALA A 60 6.05 12.95 5.29
C ALA A 60 5.85 14.35 4.71
N ALA A 61 4.60 14.77 4.51
CA ALA A 61 4.29 16.12 4.06
C ALA A 61 4.67 17.21 5.08
N CYS A 62 4.61 16.91 6.39
CA CYS A 62 4.96 17.87 7.44
C CYS A 62 6.46 17.91 7.77
N SER A 63 7.14 16.76 7.73
CA SER A 63 8.48 16.55 8.31
C SER A 63 9.48 15.90 7.35
N GLY A 64 9.08 15.58 6.11
CA GLY A 64 9.89 14.89 5.12
C GLY A 64 9.76 13.36 5.18
N ALA A 65 10.06 12.70 4.06
CA ALA A 65 9.93 11.25 3.90
C ALA A 65 10.80 10.46 4.89
N ASP A 66 12.03 10.91 5.17
CA ASP A 66 12.92 10.25 6.14
C ASP A 66 12.28 10.17 7.53
N ALA A 67 11.70 11.26 8.01
CA ALA A 67 11.06 11.31 9.32
C ALA A 67 9.81 10.43 9.40
N ALA A 68 9.15 10.14 8.28
CA ALA A 68 8.04 9.21 8.21
C ALA A 68 8.54 7.75 8.18
N VAL A 69 9.55 7.46 7.37
CA VAL A 69 10.16 6.12 7.27
C VAL A 69 10.79 5.69 8.60
N GLU A 70 11.51 6.58 9.29
CA GLU A 70 12.09 6.26 10.60
C GLU A 70 11.02 5.96 11.65
N ARG A 71 9.90 6.68 11.63
CA ARG A 71 8.75 6.37 12.51
C ARG A 71 8.12 5.04 12.15
N ALA A 72 8.01 4.72 10.86
CA ALA A 72 7.50 3.43 10.40
C ALA A 72 8.37 2.27 10.87
N ARG A 73 9.70 2.39 10.75
CA ARG A 73 10.66 1.39 11.25
C ARG A 73 10.60 1.21 12.76
N ALA A 74 10.37 2.28 13.51
CA ALA A 74 10.27 2.24 14.96
C ALA A 74 8.96 1.63 15.49
N HIS A 75 7.95 1.48 14.63
CA HIS A 75 6.69 0.83 15.00
C HIS A 75 6.90 -0.67 15.26
N PRO A 76 6.18 -1.31 16.20
CA PRO A 76 6.29 -2.76 16.44
C PRO A 76 6.10 -3.64 15.19
N GLU A 77 5.28 -3.16 14.25
CA GLU A 77 4.99 -3.84 12.97
C GLU A 77 5.87 -3.36 11.81
N GLY A 78 6.85 -2.48 12.07
CA GLY A 78 7.68 -1.83 11.05
C GLY A 78 8.57 -2.76 10.23
N ASN A 79 8.77 -4.01 10.66
CA ASN A 79 9.56 -5.02 9.95
C ASN A 79 8.69 -6.05 9.23
N THR A 80 7.45 -5.70 8.90
CA THR A 80 6.52 -6.57 8.16
C THR A 80 6.48 -6.21 6.68
N TRP A 81 5.99 -7.13 5.85
CA TRP A 81 5.93 -6.93 4.41
C TRP A 81 4.99 -5.79 4.00
N TYR A 82 3.84 -5.65 4.67
CA TYR A 82 2.91 -4.53 4.43
C TYR A 82 3.49 -3.20 4.92
N ALA A 83 4.28 -3.21 5.99
CA ALA A 83 5.01 -2.01 6.39
C ALA A 83 6.04 -1.56 5.35
N ALA A 84 6.75 -2.51 4.75
CA ALA A 84 7.68 -2.27 3.65
C ALA A 84 7.01 -1.61 2.45
N GLU A 85 5.80 -2.05 2.06
CA GLU A 85 5.02 -1.44 0.98
C GLU A 85 4.71 0.04 1.25
N HIS A 86 4.22 0.37 2.44
CA HIS A 86 3.96 1.76 2.79
C HIS A 86 5.23 2.62 2.84
N MET A 87 6.33 2.10 3.39
CA MET A 87 7.61 2.81 3.37
C MET A 87 8.13 3.04 1.94
N ALA A 88 8.01 2.04 1.07
CA ALA A 88 8.41 2.13 -0.32
C ALA A 88 7.60 3.21 -1.07
N HIS A 89 6.29 3.29 -0.84
CA HIS A 89 5.45 4.36 -1.40
C HIS A 89 5.94 5.75 -0.94
N LEU A 90 6.24 5.94 0.34
CA LEU A 90 6.75 7.22 0.84
C LEU A 90 8.07 7.63 0.16
N LEU A 91 8.97 6.67 -0.03
CA LEU A 91 10.26 6.88 -0.69
C LEU A 91 10.07 7.20 -2.19
N ALA A 92 9.25 6.43 -2.90
CA ALA A 92 8.95 6.67 -4.30
C ALA A 92 8.26 8.01 -4.53
N GLY A 93 7.30 8.40 -3.67
CA GLY A 93 6.65 9.70 -3.69
C GLY A 93 7.62 10.87 -3.44
N ALA A 94 8.76 10.61 -2.80
CA ALA A 94 9.86 11.56 -2.62
C ALA A 94 10.91 11.48 -3.75
N GLY A 95 10.68 10.69 -4.81
CA GLY A 95 11.59 10.50 -5.94
C GLY A 95 12.74 9.53 -5.69
N ARG A 96 12.72 8.78 -4.58
CA ARG A 96 13.79 7.85 -4.15
C ARG A 96 13.43 6.41 -4.50
N ILE A 97 13.23 6.16 -5.79
CA ILE A 97 12.72 4.87 -6.30
C ILE A 97 13.70 3.72 -6.02
N GLU A 98 15.00 3.93 -6.14
CA GLU A 98 16.02 2.91 -5.81
C GLU A 98 15.95 2.45 -4.34
N GLU A 99 15.68 3.38 -3.42
CA GLU A 99 15.52 3.06 -2.01
C GLU A 99 14.20 2.35 -1.73
N ALA A 100 13.12 2.72 -2.44
CA ALA A 100 11.85 2.00 -2.40
C ALA A 100 12.02 0.54 -2.81
N VAL A 101 12.73 0.29 -3.92
CA VAL A 101 13.09 -1.06 -4.39
C VAL A 101 13.89 -1.83 -3.34
N THR A 102 14.89 -1.20 -2.73
CA THR A 102 15.71 -1.82 -1.67
C THR A 102 14.86 -2.27 -0.47
N VAL A 103 13.92 -1.43 -0.04
CA VAL A 103 13.00 -1.75 1.06
C VAL A 103 12.10 -2.93 0.71
N LEU A 104 11.54 -2.96 -0.50
CA LEU A 104 10.67 -4.05 -0.94
C LEU A 104 11.41 -5.37 -1.10
N HIS A 105 12.63 -5.37 -1.62
CA HIS A 105 13.44 -6.58 -1.78
C HIS A 105 13.71 -7.30 -0.45
N GLN A 106 13.86 -6.56 0.65
CA GLN A 106 14.08 -7.15 1.99
C GLN A 106 12.90 -8.02 2.45
N HIS A 107 11.71 -7.78 1.91
CA HIS A 107 10.49 -8.49 2.23
C HIS A 107 9.84 -9.13 1.00
N ASP A 108 10.61 -9.38 -0.05
CA ASP A 108 10.09 -9.90 -1.32
C ASP A 108 9.49 -11.30 -1.13
N ARG A 109 8.27 -11.46 -1.64
CA ARG A 109 7.50 -12.70 -1.65
C ARG A 109 7.33 -13.27 -3.06
N GLY A 110 7.89 -12.62 -4.07
CA GLY A 110 7.84 -13.03 -5.48
C GLY A 110 6.63 -12.54 -6.26
N ASP A 111 5.73 -11.76 -5.65
CA ASP A 111 4.49 -11.25 -6.27
C ASP A 111 4.19 -9.78 -5.97
N ASN A 112 5.22 -8.99 -5.64
CA ASN A 112 5.07 -7.59 -5.29
C ASN A 112 4.92 -6.69 -6.55
N HIS A 113 3.71 -6.19 -6.77
CA HIS A 113 3.38 -5.36 -7.93
C HIS A 113 4.01 -3.96 -7.84
N ASP A 114 4.15 -3.40 -6.64
CA ASP A 114 4.81 -2.11 -6.43
C ASP A 114 6.30 -2.21 -6.76
N LEU A 115 6.95 -3.32 -6.37
CA LEU A 115 8.35 -3.59 -6.73
C LEU A 115 8.52 -3.66 -8.26
N ALA A 116 7.64 -4.38 -8.95
CA ALA A 116 7.67 -4.44 -10.41
C ALA A 116 7.43 -3.06 -11.05
N GLY A 117 6.51 -2.26 -10.51
CA GLY A 117 6.27 -0.89 -10.97
C GLY A 117 7.51 0.00 -10.82
N TYR A 118 8.15 -0.02 -9.66
CA TYR A 118 9.37 0.77 -9.42
C TYR A 118 10.55 0.30 -10.28
N LEU A 119 10.68 -1.00 -10.54
CA LEU A 119 11.68 -1.53 -11.47
C LEU A 119 11.44 -1.04 -12.90
N ILE A 120 10.18 -0.94 -13.33
CA ILE A 120 9.83 -0.34 -14.64
C ILE A 120 10.23 1.13 -14.69
N ASP A 121 9.93 1.89 -13.64
CA ASP A 121 10.28 3.31 -13.56
C ASP A 121 11.80 3.55 -13.63
N LEU A 122 12.59 2.60 -13.13
CA LEU A 122 14.06 2.58 -13.23
C LEU A 122 14.59 2.00 -14.56
N GLY A 123 13.73 1.41 -15.40
CA GLY A 123 14.11 0.79 -16.67
C GLY A 123 14.57 -0.67 -16.56
N HIS A 124 14.43 -1.31 -15.41
CA HIS A 124 14.74 -2.74 -15.18
C HIS A 124 13.58 -3.64 -15.63
N ILE A 125 13.26 -3.61 -16.92
CA ILE A 125 12.08 -4.26 -17.49
C ILE A 125 12.13 -5.78 -17.34
N GLU A 126 13.28 -6.42 -17.57
CA GLU A 126 13.42 -7.88 -17.46
C GLU A 126 13.17 -8.38 -16.04
N GLU A 127 13.63 -7.63 -15.04
CA GLU A 127 13.44 -7.96 -13.62
C GLU A 127 11.98 -7.77 -13.20
N ALA A 128 11.37 -6.66 -13.62
CA ALA A 128 9.94 -6.42 -13.41
C ALA A 128 9.07 -7.53 -14.05
N LEU A 129 9.41 -7.97 -15.27
CA LEU A 129 8.73 -9.07 -15.94
C LEU A 129 8.89 -10.39 -15.19
N ALA A 130 10.07 -10.68 -14.64
CA ALA A 130 10.29 -11.89 -13.85
C ALA A 130 9.33 -11.94 -12.64
N ILE A 131 9.14 -10.81 -11.94
CA ILE A 131 8.21 -10.69 -10.82
C ILE A 131 6.75 -10.87 -11.28
N LEU A 132 6.33 -10.17 -12.34
CA LEU A 132 4.95 -10.23 -12.83
C LEU A 132 4.57 -11.60 -13.40
N LEU A 133 5.53 -12.29 -14.04
CA LEU A 133 5.33 -13.60 -14.67
C LEU A 133 5.45 -14.76 -13.68
N HIS A 134 6.01 -14.55 -12.49
CA HIS A 134 6.02 -15.55 -11.42
C HIS A 134 4.60 -15.92 -10.96
N ARG A 135 3.58 -15.11 -11.32
CA ARG A 135 2.19 -15.27 -10.89
C ARG A 135 1.43 -16.45 -11.49
N SER A 136 1.83 -17.09 -12.61
CA SER A 136 1.35 -18.43 -13.03
C SER A 136 1.80 -18.80 -14.46
N PRO A 137 2.11 -20.10 -14.74
CA PRO A 137 2.03 -20.61 -16.11
C PRO A 137 0.59 -20.48 -16.63
N PRO A 138 0.37 -20.27 -17.94
CA PRO A 138 -0.97 -20.17 -18.50
C PRO A 138 -1.79 -21.41 -18.10
N PRO A 139 -3.08 -21.26 -17.74
CA PRO A 139 -3.92 -22.43 -17.50
C PRO A 139 -3.83 -23.32 -18.74
N PRO A 140 -3.68 -24.65 -18.59
CA PRO A 140 -3.68 -25.54 -19.75
C PRO A 140 -4.94 -25.23 -20.54
N LEU A 141 -4.75 -24.90 -21.83
CA LEU A 141 -5.85 -24.73 -22.76
C LEU A 141 -6.60 -26.06 -22.78
N VAL A 142 -7.67 -26.17 -21.98
CA VAL A 142 -8.58 -27.31 -22.06
C VAL A 142 -9.20 -27.15 -23.44
N PRO A 143 -8.92 -28.05 -24.40
CA PRO A 143 -9.54 -27.94 -25.71
C PRO A 143 -11.03 -28.08 -25.45
N THR A 144 -11.79 -27.03 -25.73
CA THR A 144 -13.25 -27.07 -25.76
C THR A 144 -13.64 -27.83 -27.03
N THR A 145 -13.21 -29.09 -27.12
CA THR A 145 -13.78 -30.06 -28.03
C THR A 145 -15.18 -30.30 -27.51
N HIS A 146 -16.11 -29.58 -28.10
CA HIS A 146 -17.51 -29.93 -28.22
C HIS A 146 -17.67 -31.45 -28.29
N LEU A 147 -18.00 -32.07 -27.15
CA LEU A 147 -18.62 -33.39 -27.14
C LEU A 147 -20.13 -33.15 -27.32
N TRP A 148 -20.51 -32.67 -28.51
CA TRP A 148 -21.85 -32.94 -29.00
C TRP A 148 -21.91 -34.45 -29.19
N SER A 149 -22.52 -35.14 -28.21
CA SER A 149 -22.90 -36.54 -28.35
C SER A 149 -23.91 -36.63 -29.50
N ASP A 150 -23.43 -37.10 -30.63
CA ASP A 150 -24.21 -37.41 -31.82
C ASP A 150 -24.56 -38.90 -31.80
N GLU A 151 -25.18 -39.38 -30.70
CA GLU A 151 -25.64 -40.77 -30.61
C GLU A 151 -27.17 -40.81 -30.44
N PRO A 152 -27.91 -41.36 -31.44
CA PRO A 152 -29.35 -41.48 -31.36
C PRO A 152 -29.74 -42.67 -30.46
N PRO A 153 -30.86 -42.59 -29.74
CA PRO A 153 -31.30 -43.68 -28.87
C PRO A 153 -31.85 -44.85 -29.72
N PHE A 154 -31.40 -46.06 -29.41
CA PHE A 154 -32.07 -47.32 -29.79
C PHE A 154 -33.13 -47.69 -28.75
#